data_AF-A0A321LG87-F1
#
_entry.id   AF-A0A321LG87-F1
#
_cell.length_a   1.000
_cell.length_b   1.000
_cell.length_c   1.000
_cell.angle_alpha   90.00
_cell.angle_beta   90.00
_cell.angle_gamma   90.00
#
_symmetry.space_group_name_H-M   'P 1'
#
loop_
_entity.id
_entity.type
_entity.pdbx_description
1 polymer ?
#
loop_
_entity_poly.entity_id
_entity_poly.type
_entity_poly.pdbx_seq_one_letter_code
_entity_poly.pdbx_strand_id
1 'polypeptide(L)'
;MKIGIIGAGNIGSTVARLFVKAGHEVAISNSRGPESLQPLVKELGPKAHAAAKDDAARFGEVVLLAVPWRTPEALPSIDTLRGKIVIDAMNPYTRPSPCGRRNLLPFHCSGKF
;
A
#
# COMPACT_ATOMS: atom_id res chain seq x y z
N MET A 1 1.14 -13.32 -14.14
CA MET A 1 1.30 -11.88 -14.35
C MET A 1 2.25 -11.34 -13.31
N LYS A 2 2.94 -10.25 -13.66
CA LYS A 2 3.81 -9.50 -12.76
C LYS A 2 3.02 -8.39 -12.08
N ILE A 3 3.13 -8.29 -10.76
CA ILE A 3 2.41 -7.30 -9.97
C ILE A 3 3.39 -6.49 -9.13
N GLY A 4 3.33 -5.17 -9.26
CA GLY A 4 4.07 -4.22 -8.43
C GLY A 4 3.23 -3.79 -7.23
N ILE A 5 3.79 -3.83 -6.03
CA ILE A 5 3.14 -3.34 -4.81
C ILE A 5 3.94 -2.19 -4.23
N ILE A 6 3.31 -1.03 -4.15
CA ILE A 6 3.86 0.17 -3.52
C ILE A 6 3.28 0.32 -2.13
N GLY A 7 4.09 0.00 -1.12
CA GLY A 7 3.70 -0.03 0.29
C GLY A 7 3.55 -1.45 0.84
N ALA A 8 4.28 -1.75 1.92
CA ALA A 8 4.27 -3.06 2.58
C ALA A 8 3.62 -3.03 3.98
N GLY A 9 2.59 -2.20 4.16
CA GLY A 9 1.77 -2.17 5.37
C GLY A 9 0.78 -3.34 5.43
N ASN A 10 -0.25 -3.21 6.27
CA ASN A 10 -1.27 -4.27 6.45
C ASN A 10 -1.95 -4.67 5.13
N ILE A 11 -2.27 -3.69 4.27
CA ILE A 11 -2.91 -3.96 2.97
C ILE A 11 -1.91 -4.62 2.01
N GLY A 12 -0.77 -3.96 1.75
CA GLY A 12 0.19 -4.42 0.76
C GLY A 12 0.78 -5.80 1.07
N SER A 13 1.13 -6.09 2.31
CA SER A 13 1.65 -7.41 2.71
C SER A 13 0.59 -8.51 2.61
N THR A 14 -0.64 -8.26 3.07
CA THR A 14 -1.76 -9.21 2.93
C THR A 14 -2.05 -9.51 1.46
N VAL A 15 -2.15 -8.48 0.63
CA VAL A 15 -2.41 -8.66 -0.80
C VAL A 15 -1.24 -9.35 -1.51
N ALA A 16 0.01 -9.09 -1.12
CA ALA A 16 1.16 -9.82 -1.62
C ALA A 16 1.04 -11.34 -1.39
N ARG A 17 0.63 -11.75 -0.17
CA ARG A 17 0.37 -13.17 0.15
C ARG A 17 -0.69 -13.77 -0.75
N LEU A 18 -1.78 -13.04 -0.96
CA LEU A 18 -2.88 -13.49 -1.82
C LEU A 18 -2.46 -13.62 -3.28
N PHE A 19 -1.72 -12.65 -3.83
CA PHE A 19 -1.22 -12.71 -5.21
C PHE A 19 -0.21 -13.83 -5.43
N VAL A 20 0.71 -14.04 -4.50
CA VAL A 20 1.66 -15.16 -4.57
C VAL A 20 0.91 -16.50 -4.50
N LYS A 21 -0.07 -16.62 -3.59
CA LYS A 21 -0.92 -17.83 -3.48
C LYS A 21 -1.72 -18.09 -4.76
N ALA A 22 -2.18 -17.04 -5.44
CA ALA A 22 -2.83 -17.11 -6.74
C ALA A 22 -1.85 -17.42 -7.90
N GLY A 23 -0.55 -17.51 -7.61
CA GLY A 23 0.49 -17.92 -8.55
C GLY A 23 1.14 -16.77 -9.33
N HIS A 24 0.88 -15.52 -8.99
CA HIS A 24 1.49 -14.34 -9.61
C HIS A 24 2.91 -14.08 -9.09
N GLU A 25 3.70 -13.34 -9.86
CA GLU A 25 5.00 -12.84 -9.44
C GLU A 25 4.84 -11.42 -8.88
N VAL A 26 5.47 -11.12 -7.75
CA VAL A 26 5.24 -9.90 -6.98
C VAL A 26 6.55 -9.18 -6.68
N ALA A 27 6.64 -7.90 -7.04
CA ALA A 27 7.68 -6.99 -6.58
C ALA A 27 7.10 -6.08 -5.50
N ILE A 28 7.72 -6.04 -4.32
CA ILE A 28 7.21 -5.27 -3.16
C ILE A 28 8.19 -4.15 -2.83
N SER A 29 7.67 -2.96 -2.60
CA SER A 29 8.43 -1.81 -2.11
C SER A 29 7.82 -1.19 -0.85
N ASN A 30 8.63 -0.52 -0.06
CA ASN A 30 8.19 0.32 1.06
C ASN A 30 9.13 1.53 1.22
N SER A 31 8.85 2.40 2.20
CA SER A 31 9.66 3.60 2.47
C SER A 31 10.98 3.32 3.21
N ARG A 32 11.19 2.10 3.73
CA ARG A 32 12.34 1.72 4.54
C ARG A 32 13.41 0.95 3.75
N GLY A 33 13.29 0.89 2.43
CA GLY A 33 14.22 0.20 1.55
C GLY A 33 13.94 -1.30 1.39
N PRO A 34 14.39 -1.92 0.27
CA PRO A 34 14.18 -3.34 -0.02
C PRO A 34 14.72 -4.29 1.04
N GLU A 35 15.82 -3.93 1.70
CA GLU A 35 16.44 -4.70 2.77
C GLU A 35 15.51 -4.91 3.98
N SER A 36 14.62 -3.96 4.26
CA SER A 36 13.64 -4.09 5.34
C SER A 36 12.54 -5.12 5.05
N LEU A 37 12.43 -5.59 3.80
CA LEU A 37 11.41 -6.54 3.34
C LEU A 37 11.90 -7.99 3.31
N GLN A 38 13.15 -8.26 3.65
CA GLN A 38 13.72 -9.61 3.62
C GLN A 38 12.88 -10.65 4.38
N PRO A 39 12.33 -10.37 5.59
CA PRO A 39 11.47 -11.33 6.27
C PRO A 39 10.20 -11.67 5.48
N LEU A 40 9.57 -10.65 4.89
CA LEU A 40 8.34 -10.82 4.10
C LEU A 40 8.61 -11.60 2.81
N VAL A 41 9.67 -11.25 2.09
CA VAL A 41 10.06 -11.95 0.86
C VAL A 41 10.41 -13.41 1.14
N LYS A 42 11.15 -13.68 2.22
CA LYS A 42 11.46 -15.06 2.64
C LYS A 42 10.19 -15.86 2.94
N GLU A 43 9.20 -15.25 3.59
CA GLU A 43 7.91 -15.88 3.86
C GLU A 43 7.12 -16.18 2.57
N LEU A 44 7.12 -15.24 1.61
CA LEU A 44 6.40 -15.35 0.35
C LEU A 44 7.07 -16.32 -0.64
N GLY A 45 8.36 -16.57 -0.50
CA GLY A 45 9.11 -17.51 -1.32
C GLY A 45 9.45 -16.98 -2.72
N PRO A 46 9.76 -17.86 -3.69
CA PRO A 46 10.49 -17.49 -4.91
C PRO A 46 9.70 -16.61 -5.89
N LYS A 47 8.39 -16.49 -5.70
CA LYS A 47 7.53 -15.63 -6.53
C LYS A 47 7.48 -14.18 -6.05
N ALA A 48 8.13 -13.86 -4.95
CA ALA A 48 8.20 -12.49 -4.45
C ALA A 48 9.65 -12.03 -4.36
N HIS A 49 9.87 -10.74 -4.60
CA HIS A 49 11.13 -10.08 -4.32
C HIS A 49 10.90 -8.64 -3.85
N ALA A 50 11.88 -8.10 -3.13
CA ALA A 50 11.89 -6.71 -2.71
C ALA A 50 12.55 -5.85 -3.79
N ALA A 51 11.99 -4.68 -4.06
CA ALA A 51 12.51 -3.75 -5.05
C ALA A 51 12.35 -2.30 -4.59
N ALA A 52 13.11 -1.39 -5.19
CA ALA A 52 12.85 0.03 -5.03
C ALA A 52 11.48 0.38 -5.62
N LYS A 53 10.89 1.48 -5.13
CA LYS A 53 9.53 1.93 -5.49
C LYS A 53 9.29 1.96 -7.01
N ASP A 54 10.15 2.63 -7.76
CA ASP A 54 9.97 2.76 -9.21
C ASP A 54 10.23 1.45 -9.95
N ASP A 55 11.10 0.58 -9.41
CA ASP A 55 11.39 -0.72 -10.01
C ASP A 55 10.25 -1.71 -9.79
N ALA A 56 9.61 -1.68 -8.62
CA ALA A 56 8.39 -2.43 -8.37
C ALA A 56 7.26 -2.00 -9.33
N ALA A 57 7.12 -0.69 -9.57
CA ALA A 57 6.15 -0.17 -10.53
C ALA A 57 6.46 -0.56 -11.98
N ARG A 58 7.74 -0.51 -12.39
CA ARG A 58 8.18 -0.97 -13.73
C ARG A 58 7.91 -2.46 -13.95
N PHE A 59 8.23 -3.27 -12.93
CA PHE A 59 8.03 -4.72 -12.94
C PHE A 59 6.58 -5.12 -13.15
N GLY A 60 5.65 -4.46 -12.45
CA GLY A 60 4.23 -4.79 -12.49
C GLY A 60 3.57 -4.46 -13.83
N GLU A 61 2.87 -5.42 -14.42
CA GLU A 61 1.83 -5.15 -15.44
C GLU A 61 0.61 -4.49 -14.78
N VAL A 62 0.36 -4.88 -13.53
CA VAL A 62 -0.60 -4.27 -12.61
C VAL A 62 0.17 -3.68 -11.43
N VAL A 63 -0.19 -2.49 -10.98
CA VAL A 63 0.44 -1.82 -9.84
C VAL A 63 -0.60 -1.53 -8.76
N LEU A 64 -0.37 -2.04 -7.55
CA LEU A 64 -1.15 -1.73 -6.35
C LEU A 64 -0.50 -0.58 -5.56
N LEU A 65 -1.27 0.47 -5.31
CA LEU A 65 -0.91 1.57 -4.43
C LEU A 65 -1.51 1.32 -3.05
N ALA A 66 -0.66 1.06 -2.06
CA ALA A 66 -1.01 0.74 -0.68
C ALA A 66 -0.20 1.56 0.33
N VAL A 67 0.00 2.84 0.02
CA VAL A 67 0.68 3.82 0.88
C VAL A 67 -0.33 4.74 1.60
N PRO A 68 0.07 5.45 2.67
CA PRO A 68 -0.82 6.42 3.29
C PRO A 68 -1.23 7.53 2.31
N TRP A 69 -2.51 7.92 2.35
CA TRP A 69 -3.07 8.95 1.46
C TRP A 69 -2.31 10.30 1.50
N ARG A 70 -1.76 10.66 2.66
CA ARG A 70 -1.11 11.96 2.88
C ARG A 70 0.39 11.99 2.54
N THR A 71 0.90 10.97 1.87
CA THR A 71 2.31 10.85 1.48
C THR A 71 2.43 10.68 -0.04
N PRO A 72 2.13 11.71 -0.84
CA PRO A 72 2.21 11.64 -2.30
C PRO A 72 3.63 11.32 -2.81
N GLU A 73 4.67 11.67 -2.07
CA GLU A 73 6.07 11.34 -2.38
C GLU A 73 6.37 9.83 -2.32
N ALA A 74 5.49 9.05 -1.68
CA ALA A 74 5.56 7.60 -1.67
C ALA A 74 5.01 6.96 -2.95
N LEU A 75 4.41 7.74 -3.86
CA LEU A 75 3.98 7.27 -5.18
C LEU A 75 5.18 7.12 -6.12
N PRO A 76 5.18 6.11 -7.01
CA PRO A 76 6.23 5.95 -8.01
C PRO A 76 6.16 7.07 -9.05
N SER A 77 7.21 7.26 -9.83
CA SER A 77 7.19 8.21 -10.95
C SER A 77 6.04 7.89 -11.92
N ILE A 78 5.31 8.92 -12.37
CA ILE A 78 4.14 8.76 -13.25
C ILE A 78 4.47 8.01 -14.55
N ASP A 79 5.69 8.16 -15.06
CA ASP A 79 6.12 7.47 -16.28
C ASP A 79 6.21 5.96 -16.10
N THR A 80 6.45 5.48 -14.88
CA THR A 80 6.45 4.04 -14.59
C THR A 80 5.04 3.43 -14.60
N LEU A 81 3.99 4.25 -14.51
CA LEU A 81 2.59 3.82 -14.47
C LEU A 81 1.87 3.92 -15.82
N ARG A 82 2.49 4.58 -16.81
CA ARG A 82 1.85 4.85 -18.11
C ARG A 82 1.43 3.56 -18.81
N GLY A 83 0.16 3.46 -19.17
CA GLY A 83 -0.40 2.31 -19.89
C GLY A 83 -0.58 1.04 -19.06
N LYS A 84 -0.37 1.10 -17.74
CA LYS A 84 -0.56 -0.03 -16.81
C LYS A 84 -1.91 0.06 -16.10
N ILE A 85 -2.36 -1.08 -15.58
CA ILE A 85 -3.51 -1.11 -14.67
C ILE A 85 -3.03 -0.67 -13.28
N VAL A 86 -3.68 0.34 -12.70
CA VAL A 86 -3.38 0.83 -11.35
C VAL A 86 -4.57 0.55 -10.44
N ILE A 87 -4.30 -0.14 -9.32
CA ILE A 87 -5.25 -0.42 -8.26
C ILE A 87 -4.92 0.49 -7.09
N ASP A 88 -5.86 1.34 -6.69
CA ASP A 88 -5.71 2.23 -5.54
C ASP A 88 -6.40 1.65 -4.30
N ALA A 89 -5.63 1.44 -3.23
CA ALA A 89 -6.12 1.05 -1.91
C ALA A 89 -5.83 2.12 -0.84
N MET A 90 -5.50 3.35 -1.25
CA MET A 90 -5.23 4.48 -0.37
C MET A 90 -6.55 5.15 0.02
N ASN A 91 -6.80 5.26 1.32
CA ASN A 91 -8.02 5.86 1.83
C ASN A 91 -7.73 7.17 2.59
N PRO A 92 -8.39 8.29 2.26
CA PRO A 92 -8.24 9.57 2.96
C PRO A 92 -9.03 9.58 4.27
N TYR A 93 -8.65 8.75 5.25
CA TYR A 93 -9.28 8.82 6.57
C TYR A 93 -8.89 10.13 7.25
N THR A 94 -9.87 11.00 7.48
CA THR A 94 -9.79 11.97 8.57
C THR A 94 -10.09 11.23 9.86
N ARG A 95 -9.22 11.31 10.88
CA ARG A 95 -9.67 10.93 12.23
C ARG A 95 -10.93 11.75 12.51
N PRO A 96 -12.07 11.16 12.87
CA PRO A 96 -13.15 11.96 13.41
C PRO A 96 -12.55 12.73 14.58
N SER A 97 -12.83 14.03 14.67
CA SER A 97 -12.58 14.78 15.90
C SER A 97 -13.14 13.97 17.08
N PRO A 98 -12.52 14.02 18.28
CA PRO A 98 -13.01 13.28 19.45
C PRO A 98 -14.51 13.50 19.68
N CYS A 99 -15.00 14.65 19.24
CA CYS A 99 -16.41 14.95 19.09
C CYS A 99 -16.83 14.74 17.61
N GLY A 100 -17.52 13.64 17.30
CA GLY A 100 -17.81 13.29 15.91
C GLY A 100 -19.06 12.46 15.70
N ARG A 101 -20.24 13.11 15.73
CA ARG A 101 -21.33 12.87 14.76
C ARG A 101 -22.33 14.02 14.80
N ARG A 102 -22.15 15.02 13.92
CA ARG A 102 -23.21 15.97 13.57
C ARG A 102 -24.25 15.21 12.75
N ASN A 103 -25.39 14.89 13.38
CA ASN A 103 -26.74 14.78 12.79
C ASN A 103 -27.71 13.83 13.51
N LEU A 104 -27.43 13.40 14.75
CA LEU A 104 -28.47 12.82 15.61
C LEU A 104 -28.25 13.29 17.07
N LEU A 105 -29.06 14.27 17.47
CA LEU A 105 -29.27 14.80 18.84
C LEU A 105 -28.14 15.64 19.49
N PRO A 106 -28.48 16.61 20.37
CA PRO A 106 -27.51 17.48 21.00
C PRO A 106 -27.01 16.84 22.30
N PHE A 107 -25.82 16.24 22.27
CA PHE A 107 -25.13 15.88 23.52
C PHE A 107 -23.78 16.59 23.61
N HIS A 108 -23.61 17.27 24.74
CA HIS A 108 -22.44 18.04 25.16
C HIS A 108 -21.16 17.20 25.10
N CYS A 109 -20.15 17.69 24.39
CA CYS A 109 -18.78 17.23 24.56
C CYS A 109 -18.14 17.94 25.76
N SER A 110 -18.22 17.32 26.94
CA SER A 110 -17.41 17.69 28.10
C SER A 110 -16.03 17.02 27.97
N GLY A 111 -15.03 17.81 27.57
CA GLY A 111 -13.65 17.36 27.47
C GLY A 111 -13.04 17.07 28.84
N LYS A 112 -12.24 16.00 28.92
CA LYS A 112 -11.13 15.87 29.86
C LYS A 112 -9.98 15.19 29.12
N PHE A 113 -8.83 15.86 29.14
CA PHE A 113 -7.52 15.29 28.82
C PHE A 113 -7.12 14.28 29.89
#